data_AF-A0A8S3QNZ7-F1
#
_entry.id   AF-A0A8S3QNZ7-F1
#
_cell.length_a   1.000
_cell.length_b   1.000
_cell.length_c   1.000
_cell.angle_alpha   90.00
_cell.angle_beta   90.00
_cell.angle_gamma   90.00
#
_symmetry.space_group_name_H-M   'P 1'
#
loop_
_entity.id
_entity.type
_entity.pdbx_description
1 polymer ?
#
loop_
_entity_poly.entity_id
_entity_poly.type
_entity_poly.pdbx_seq_one_letter_code
_entity_poly.pdbx_strand_id
1 'polypeptide(L)'
;MRPEHKRPNTNWEYAPQFTRDPPFEIKVNTTKVKPGELVEVVLTSKGKYDFFKGYFMQVFEDKSFFSKIIPLPQGSWIPLGRSRTLQCHIYEDSISHTEASYKRNVTMLWRAPMAATHPFKVKATVVRNYTHYWEDIWSPTIYPTEMISIETPPINPNPAPATQNKENEKKDLLESLAKEVGADSAKELLEILRQKVDEKNNPAPSPASTAAPTKTADQKIDELKKNHPDTAKKNRNGRKKSQYFG
;
A
#
# COMPACT_ATOMS: atom_id res chain seq x y z
N MET A 1 -1.23 7.92 -20.25
CA MET A 1 -1.02 9.34 -20.59
C MET A 1 0.45 9.51 -21.00
N ARG A 2 0.72 10.17 -22.13
CA ARG A 2 2.08 10.44 -22.64
C ARG A 2 2.46 11.87 -22.28
N PRO A 3 3.65 12.13 -21.73
CA PRO A 3 4.09 13.50 -21.47
C PRO A 3 4.25 14.25 -22.80
N GLU A 4 3.56 15.38 -22.96
CA GLU A 4 3.73 16.23 -24.14
C GLU A 4 5.04 17.03 -24.03
N HIS A 5 6.07 16.60 -24.74
CA HIS A 5 7.36 17.29 -24.80
C HIS A 5 7.45 18.19 -26.05
N LYS A 6 6.50 19.12 -26.19
CA LYS A 6 6.44 20.10 -27.30
C LYS A 6 7.49 21.17 -27.12
N ARG A 7 8.40 21.33 -28.10
CA ARG A 7 9.45 22.36 -28.16
C ARG A 7 8.87 23.78 -27.97
N PRO A 8 9.62 24.72 -27.35
CA PRO A 8 9.12 26.08 -27.22
C PRO A 8 9.04 26.72 -28.60
N ASN A 9 7.93 27.38 -28.88
CA ASN A 9 7.68 28.10 -30.15
C ASN A 9 7.65 27.22 -31.41
N THR A 10 7.46 25.90 -31.29
CA THR A 10 7.17 25.03 -32.44
C THR A 10 6.09 24.01 -32.11
N ASN A 11 5.48 23.42 -33.14
CA ASN A 11 4.53 22.31 -32.99
C ASN A 11 5.24 20.94 -32.93
N TRP A 12 6.57 20.91 -32.77
CA TRP A 12 7.34 19.67 -32.81
C TRP A 12 7.53 19.09 -31.41
N GLU A 13 7.23 17.80 -31.27
CA GLU A 13 7.38 17.05 -30.03
C GLU A 13 8.69 16.25 -30.04
N TYR A 14 9.41 16.21 -28.91
CA TYR A 14 10.53 15.29 -28.78
C TYR A 14 10.00 13.85 -28.72
N ALA A 15 10.63 12.94 -29.45
CA ALA A 15 10.35 11.51 -29.34
C ALA A 15 10.97 10.92 -28.06
N PRO A 16 10.42 9.83 -27.50
CA PRO A 16 11.04 9.13 -26.39
C PRO A 16 12.39 8.58 -26.82
N GLN A 17 13.28 8.43 -25.85
CA GLN A 17 14.54 7.74 -26.04
C GLN A 17 14.27 6.26 -26.25
N PHE A 18 14.57 5.77 -27.45
CA PHE A 18 14.44 4.36 -27.79
C PHE A 18 15.78 3.67 -27.56
N THR A 19 15.97 3.08 -26.37
CA THR A 19 17.17 2.30 -26.02
C THR A 19 16.75 0.90 -25.57
N ARG A 20 17.51 -0.12 -26.00
CA ARG A 20 17.28 -1.51 -25.58
C ARG A 20 17.38 -1.68 -24.06
N ASP A 21 18.24 -0.87 -23.44
CA ASP A 21 18.45 -0.85 -22.00
C ASP A 21 18.26 0.60 -21.49
N PRO A 22 17.09 0.96 -20.96
CA PRO A 22 16.89 2.29 -20.36
C PRO A 22 17.69 2.40 -19.07
N PRO A 23 18.18 3.60 -18.69
CA PRO A 23 19.01 3.83 -17.50
C PRO A 23 18.24 3.71 -16.16
N PHE A 24 16.97 3.31 -16.23
CA PHE A 24 16.08 3.15 -15.10
C PHE A 24 15.44 1.76 -15.12
N GLU A 25 15.06 1.27 -13.96
CA GLU A 25 14.34 0.01 -13.77
C GLU A 25 13.28 0.15 -12.69
N ILE A 26 12.27 -0.72 -12.77
CA ILE A 26 11.24 -0.86 -11.75
C ILE A 26 11.50 -2.18 -11.01
N LYS A 27 11.66 -2.09 -9.70
CA LYS A 27 11.77 -3.24 -8.79
C LYS A 27 10.49 -3.40 -8.01
N VAL A 28 10.15 -4.63 -7.70
CA VAL A 28 9.03 -4.99 -6.83
C VAL A 28 9.55 -5.87 -5.71
N ASN A 29 8.99 -5.74 -4.50
CA ASN A 29 9.39 -6.57 -3.36
C ASN A 29 8.90 -8.02 -3.49
N THR A 30 7.78 -8.25 -4.18
CA THR A 30 7.21 -9.57 -4.46
C THR A 30 6.66 -9.64 -5.90
N THR A 31 6.75 -10.82 -6.51
CA THR A 31 6.11 -11.15 -7.79
C THR A 31 4.86 -12.01 -7.60
N LYS A 32 4.47 -12.30 -6.37
CA LYS A 32 3.22 -13.01 -6.04
C LYS A 32 2.39 -12.16 -5.09
N VAL A 33 1.13 -11.94 -5.43
CA VAL A 33 0.25 -11.02 -4.68
C VAL A 33 -1.14 -11.62 -4.51
N LYS A 34 -1.74 -11.49 -3.33
CA LYS A 34 -3.16 -11.78 -3.11
C LYS A 34 -4.00 -10.57 -3.50
N PRO A 35 -5.29 -10.75 -3.82
CA PRO A 35 -6.19 -9.62 -4.01
C PRO A 35 -6.18 -8.66 -2.81
N GLY A 36 -6.06 -7.36 -3.07
CA GLY A 36 -6.00 -6.33 -2.03
C GLY A 36 -4.66 -6.17 -1.32
N GLU A 37 -3.69 -7.06 -1.54
CA GLU A 37 -2.36 -6.97 -0.94
C GLU A 37 -1.55 -5.81 -1.52
N LEU A 38 -0.63 -5.28 -0.71
CA LEU A 38 0.27 -4.19 -1.08
C LEU A 38 1.59 -4.73 -1.61
N VAL A 39 1.99 -4.24 -2.78
CA VAL A 39 3.30 -4.47 -3.38
C VAL A 39 4.10 -3.18 -3.28
N GLU A 40 5.31 -3.27 -2.73
CA GLU A 40 6.26 -2.17 -2.79
C GLU A 40 6.88 -2.12 -4.18
N VAL A 41 6.78 -0.96 -4.81
CA VAL A 41 7.31 -0.68 -6.14
C VAL A 41 8.36 0.42 -6.02
N VAL A 42 9.54 0.17 -6.58
CA VAL A 42 10.67 1.10 -6.55
C VAL A 42 11.10 1.40 -7.98
N LEU A 43 10.96 2.66 -8.40
CA LEU A 43 11.60 3.15 -9.62
C LEU A 43 13.00 3.65 -9.27
N THR A 44 14.04 3.07 -9.88
CA THR A 44 15.44 3.39 -9.57
C THR A 44 16.30 3.57 -10.82
N SER A 45 17.32 4.42 -10.70
CA SER A 45 18.43 4.51 -11.65
C SER A 45 19.32 3.26 -11.58
N LYS A 46 19.82 2.81 -12.73
CA LYS A 46 20.82 1.73 -12.84
C LYS A 46 22.25 2.26 -12.67
N GLY A 47 22.57 3.39 -13.30
CA GLY A 47 23.89 4.01 -13.24
C GLY A 47 24.06 5.00 -12.08
N LYS A 48 25.32 5.17 -11.64
CA LYS A 48 25.70 6.10 -10.55
C LYS A 48 25.31 7.56 -10.83
N TYR A 49 25.35 7.96 -12.11
CA TYR A 49 25.10 9.33 -12.57
C TYR A 49 23.74 9.51 -13.25
N ASP A 50 22.93 8.45 -13.27
CA ASP A 50 21.58 8.51 -13.81
C ASP A 50 20.62 9.07 -12.77
N PHE A 51 19.78 9.99 -13.22
CA PHE A 51 18.77 10.64 -12.38
C PHE A 51 17.55 10.97 -13.23
N PHE A 52 16.40 11.06 -12.57
CA PHE A 52 15.16 11.54 -13.17
C PHE A 52 14.57 12.68 -12.34
N LYS A 53 13.76 13.51 -13.00
CA LYS A 53 13.06 14.64 -12.40
C LYS A 53 11.57 14.38 -12.28
N GLY A 54 10.99 13.69 -13.27
CA GLY A 54 9.59 13.32 -13.30
C GLY A 54 9.40 11.87 -13.64
N TYR A 55 8.25 11.33 -13.26
CA TYR A 55 7.81 10.00 -13.63
C TYR A 55 6.28 9.95 -13.64
N PHE A 56 5.75 8.97 -14.36
CA PHE A 56 4.33 8.63 -14.38
C PHE A 56 4.21 7.11 -14.48
N MET A 57 3.41 6.49 -13.63
CA MET A 57 3.27 5.04 -13.56
C MET A 57 1.82 4.60 -13.53
N GLN A 58 1.56 3.47 -14.19
CA GLN A 58 0.28 2.77 -14.25
C GLN A 58 0.54 1.27 -14.21
N VAL A 59 -0.40 0.47 -13.72
CA VAL A 59 -0.32 -0.99 -13.74
C VAL A 59 -1.32 -1.53 -14.73
N PHE A 60 -0.89 -2.42 -15.62
CA PHE A 60 -1.77 -3.04 -16.61
C PHE A 60 -1.76 -4.55 -16.42
N GLU A 61 -2.85 -5.21 -16.80
CA GLU A 61 -2.82 -6.66 -16.99
C GLU A 61 -1.78 -7.00 -18.08
N ASP A 62 -0.99 -8.03 -17.83
CA ASP A 62 -0.02 -8.60 -18.76
C ASP A 62 -0.76 -9.44 -19.82
N LYS A 63 -1.64 -8.78 -20.57
CA LYS A 63 -2.39 -9.42 -21.65
C LYS A 63 -1.51 -9.56 -22.88
N SER A 64 -1.59 -10.73 -23.51
CA SER A 64 -0.99 -10.99 -24.81
C SER A 64 -1.48 -9.96 -25.84
N PHE A 65 -0.60 -9.61 -26.80
CA PHE A 65 -0.78 -8.63 -27.88
C PHE A 65 -2.07 -8.78 -28.70
N PHE A 66 -2.80 -9.89 -28.58
CA PHE A 66 -4.04 -10.17 -29.30
C PHE A 66 -5.32 -9.60 -28.64
N SER A 67 -5.23 -9.01 -27.45
CA SER A 67 -6.37 -8.29 -26.85
C SER A 67 -6.63 -6.98 -27.61
N LYS A 68 -7.69 -6.93 -28.42
CA LYS A 68 -8.16 -5.74 -29.15
C LYS A 68 -8.72 -4.62 -28.22
N ILE A 69 -8.68 -4.82 -26.91
CA ILE A 69 -9.17 -3.89 -25.90
C ILE A 69 -8.01 -3.00 -25.43
N ILE A 70 -8.25 -1.69 -25.38
CA ILE A 70 -7.32 -0.70 -24.81
C ILE A 70 -7.02 -1.12 -23.37
N PRO A 71 -5.75 -1.36 -23.00
CA PRO A 71 -5.42 -1.81 -21.65
C PRO A 71 -5.78 -0.71 -20.65
N LEU A 72 -6.62 -1.06 -19.68
CA LEU A 72 -7.05 -0.16 -18.60
C LEU A 72 -6.14 -0.34 -17.38
N PRO A 73 -5.74 0.76 -16.71
CA PRO A 73 -4.95 0.67 -15.50
C PRO A 73 -5.73 -0.07 -14.39
N GLN A 74 -5.00 -0.84 -13.58
CA GLN A 74 -5.53 -1.75 -12.57
C GLN A 74 -4.99 -1.44 -11.17
N GLY A 75 -5.82 -1.73 -10.17
CA GLY A 75 -5.49 -1.50 -8.76
C GLY A 75 -5.44 -0.01 -8.39
N SER A 76 -4.89 0.28 -7.22
CA SER A 76 -4.77 1.65 -6.73
C SER A 76 -3.39 1.91 -6.12
N TRP A 77 -2.90 3.13 -6.26
CA TRP A 77 -1.61 3.55 -5.72
C TRP A 77 -1.77 4.23 -4.38
N ILE A 78 -0.81 3.99 -3.49
CA ILE A 78 -0.65 4.73 -2.24
C ILE A 78 0.68 5.49 -2.35
N PRO A 79 0.65 6.83 -2.37
CA PRO A 79 1.85 7.62 -2.59
C PRO A 79 2.72 7.62 -1.34
N LEU A 80 4.04 7.52 -1.54
CA LEU A 80 5.03 7.76 -0.48
C LEU A 80 5.95 8.91 -0.88
N GLY A 81 6.40 9.70 0.10
CA GLY A 81 7.36 10.77 -0.09
C GLY A 81 6.89 11.80 -1.14
N ARG A 82 7.68 11.98 -2.21
CA ARG A 82 7.49 13.02 -3.24
C ARG A 82 6.67 12.54 -4.43
N SER A 83 5.58 11.85 -4.11
CA SER A 83 4.70 11.17 -5.06
C SER A 83 3.26 11.61 -4.81
N ARG A 84 2.43 11.63 -5.84
CA ARG A 84 0.99 11.90 -5.76
C ARG A 84 0.23 10.99 -6.70
N THR A 85 -0.95 10.60 -6.28
CA THR A 85 -1.88 9.83 -7.11
C THR A 85 -2.55 10.74 -8.13
N LEU A 86 -3.00 10.13 -9.22
CA LEU A 86 -3.77 10.72 -10.29
C LEU A 86 -4.90 9.74 -10.63
N GLN A 87 -5.95 10.26 -11.25
CA GLN A 87 -7.07 9.46 -11.76
C GLN A 87 -7.05 9.56 -13.29
N CYS A 88 -6.67 8.49 -13.97
CA CYS A 88 -6.72 8.41 -15.44
C CYS A 88 -7.96 7.66 -15.93
N HIS A 89 -8.43 6.67 -15.17
CA HIS A 89 -9.60 5.84 -15.44
C HIS A 89 -10.42 5.65 -14.15
N ILE A 90 -9.82 5.06 -13.11
CA ILE A 90 -10.42 4.91 -11.77
C ILE A 90 -9.61 5.67 -10.71
N TYR A 91 -10.21 5.87 -9.54
CA TYR A 91 -9.59 6.59 -8.43
C TYR A 91 -8.22 5.98 -8.06
N GLU A 92 -7.20 6.84 -7.99
CA GLU A 92 -5.81 6.48 -7.63
C GLU A 92 -5.15 5.40 -8.52
N ASP A 93 -5.60 5.21 -9.77
CA ASP A 93 -5.06 4.19 -10.68
C ASP A 93 -3.69 4.53 -11.29
N SER A 94 -3.24 5.76 -11.08
CA SER A 94 -2.02 6.30 -11.64
C SER A 94 -1.27 7.10 -10.59
N ILE A 95 0.04 7.25 -10.77
CA ILE A 95 0.88 7.97 -9.80
C ILE A 95 2.01 8.71 -10.51
N SER A 96 2.35 9.89 -9.99
CA SER A 96 3.39 10.76 -10.54
C SER A 96 4.14 11.53 -9.46
N HIS A 97 5.22 12.18 -9.84
CA HIS A 97 5.96 13.11 -9.00
C HIS A 97 5.12 14.33 -8.55
N THR A 98 5.49 14.89 -7.40
CA THR A 98 4.99 16.19 -6.91
C THR A 98 5.87 17.37 -7.32
N GLU A 99 7.17 17.14 -7.56
CA GLU A 99 8.15 18.18 -7.85
C GLU A 99 9.26 17.70 -8.80
N ALA A 100 9.89 18.63 -9.54
CA ALA A 100 10.90 18.34 -10.57
C ALA A 100 12.36 18.25 -10.05
N SER A 101 12.54 17.96 -8.77
CA SER A 101 13.86 17.75 -8.14
C SER A 101 14.55 16.47 -8.64
N TYR A 102 15.88 16.41 -8.50
CA TYR A 102 16.66 15.23 -8.86
C TYR A 102 16.32 14.04 -7.94
N LYS A 103 16.10 12.88 -8.56
CA LYS A 103 15.78 11.62 -7.89
C LYS A 103 16.62 10.49 -8.50
N ARG A 104 17.07 9.57 -7.65
CA ARG A 104 17.69 8.30 -8.06
C ARG A 104 16.80 7.11 -7.74
N ASN A 105 15.99 7.21 -6.69
CA ASN A 105 14.99 6.23 -6.33
C ASN A 105 13.72 6.94 -5.88
N VAL A 106 12.58 6.31 -6.14
CA VAL A 106 11.30 6.61 -5.49
C VAL A 106 10.63 5.29 -5.15
N THR A 107 10.10 5.21 -3.94
CA THR A 107 9.34 4.07 -3.45
C THR A 107 7.88 4.45 -3.36
N MET A 108 7.00 3.52 -3.66
CA MET A 108 5.55 3.70 -3.69
C MET A 108 4.89 2.34 -3.46
N LEU A 109 3.64 2.34 -3.02
CA LEU A 109 2.89 1.11 -2.79
C LEU A 109 1.78 1.00 -3.81
N TRP A 110 1.64 -0.18 -4.39
CA TRP A 110 0.51 -0.53 -5.24
C TRP A 110 -0.36 -1.55 -4.53
N ARG A 111 -1.67 -1.32 -4.52
CA ARG A 111 -2.67 -2.25 -4.01
C ARG A 111 -3.24 -3.05 -5.17
N ALA A 112 -3.08 -4.37 -5.11
CA ALA A 112 -3.68 -5.27 -6.08
C ALA A 112 -5.21 -5.16 -6.07
N PRO A 113 -5.88 -5.21 -7.24
CA PRO A 113 -7.34 -5.17 -7.30
C PRO A 113 -7.97 -6.39 -6.60
N MET A 114 -9.19 -6.26 -6.12
CA MET A 114 -9.91 -7.36 -5.44
C MET A 114 -10.28 -8.52 -6.38
N ALA A 115 -10.45 -8.22 -7.66
CA ALA A 115 -10.71 -9.19 -8.72
C ALA A 115 -9.44 -9.50 -9.53
N ALA A 116 -8.31 -9.69 -8.85
CA ALA A 116 -7.03 -9.95 -9.48
C ALA A 116 -6.95 -11.38 -10.04
N THR A 117 -7.25 -11.58 -11.33
CA THR A 117 -7.23 -12.89 -11.99
C THR A 117 -6.13 -13.04 -13.04
N HIS A 118 -5.56 -11.94 -13.53
CA HIS A 118 -4.53 -11.94 -14.56
C HIS A 118 -3.19 -11.44 -13.99
N PRO A 119 -2.04 -11.85 -14.56
CA PRO A 119 -0.77 -11.25 -14.21
C PRO A 119 -0.75 -9.75 -14.54
N PHE A 120 0.06 -8.99 -13.83
CA PHE A 120 0.16 -7.54 -13.97
C PHE A 120 1.61 -7.09 -14.24
N LYS A 121 1.76 -5.96 -14.93
CA LYS A 121 3.04 -5.26 -15.06
C LYS A 121 2.88 -3.78 -14.83
N VAL A 122 3.81 -3.20 -14.10
CA VAL A 122 3.92 -1.75 -13.93
C VAL A 122 4.59 -1.19 -15.18
N LYS A 123 3.97 -0.18 -15.78
CA LYS A 123 4.53 0.64 -16.86
C LYS A 123 4.91 2.00 -16.31
N ALA A 124 6.14 2.45 -16.56
CA ALA A 124 6.58 3.79 -16.26
C ALA A 124 6.92 4.59 -17.51
N THR A 125 6.65 5.88 -17.43
CA THR A 125 7.31 6.91 -18.22
C THR A 125 8.20 7.72 -17.29
N VAL A 126 9.46 7.94 -17.68
CA VAL A 126 10.48 8.58 -16.83
C VAL A 126 11.09 9.75 -17.58
N VAL A 127 11.16 10.91 -16.93
CA VAL A 127 11.65 12.16 -17.51
C VAL A 127 12.90 12.59 -16.79
N ARG A 128 14.03 12.69 -17.50
CA ARG A 128 15.27 13.28 -16.97
C ARG A 128 15.29 14.78 -17.13
N ASN A 129 14.94 15.24 -18.32
CA ASN A 129 14.79 16.64 -18.66
C ASN A 129 13.82 16.77 -19.83
N TYR A 130 13.62 17.99 -20.31
CA TYR A 130 12.66 18.28 -21.36
C TYR A 130 12.90 17.56 -22.69
N THR A 131 14.15 17.19 -23.00
CA THR A 131 14.51 16.52 -24.27
C THR A 131 14.78 15.03 -24.11
N HIS A 132 14.98 14.54 -22.87
CA HIS A 132 15.32 13.16 -22.56
C HIS A 132 14.27 12.55 -21.64
N TYR A 133 13.46 11.66 -22.20
CA TYR A 133 12.48 10.88 -21.50
C TYR A 133 12.36 9.47 -22.12
N TRP A 134 11.92 8.50 -21.33
CA TRP A 134 11.76 7.11 -21.72
C TRP A 134 10.33 6.70 -21.43
N GLU A 135 9.72 5.99 -22.38
CA GLU A 135 8.42 5.35 -22.23
C GLU A 135 8.60 3.84 -22.16
N ASP A 136 7.52 3.13 -21.82
CA ASP A 136 7.48 1.66 -21.84
C ASP A 136 8.58 0.99 -20.98
N ILE A 137 8.94 1.60 -19.85
CA ILE A 137 9.76 0.93 -18.85
C ILE A 137 8.85 0.00 -18.06
N TRP A 138 9.09 -1.30 -18.14
CA TRP A 138 8.26 -2.33 -17.52
C TRP A 138 8.91 -2.95 -16.29
N SER A 139 8.10 -3.26 -15.28
CA SER A 139 8.51 -4.09 -14.15
C SER A 139 8.58 -5.58 -14.52
N PRO A 140 9.16 -6.42 -13.64
CA PRO A 140 8.82 -7.84 -13.59
C PRO A 140 7.30 -8.06 -13.49
N THR A 141 6.82 -9.20 -14.01
CA THR A 141 5.41 -9.58 -13.92
C THR A 141 5.05 -9.97 -12.48
N ILE A 142 3.92 -9.45 -12.00
CA ILE A 142 3.32 -9.74 -10.70
C ILE A 142 2.15 -10.70 -10.94
N TYR A 143 2.19 -11.87 -10.31
CA TYR A 143 1.21 -12.92 -10.48
C TYR A 143 0.20 -12.91 -9.31
N PRO A 144 -1.10 -12.83 -9.60
CA PRO A 144 -2.09 -13.05 -8.56
C PRO A 144 -1.99 -14.49 -8.06
N THR A 145 -2.03 -14.65 -6.74
CA THR A 145 -2.23 -15.94 -6.10
C THR A 145 -3.71 -16.07 -5.82
N GLU A 146 -4.30 -17.18 -6.25
CA GLU A 146 -5.69 -17.55 -5.94
C GLU A 146 -5.93 -17.36 -4.44
N MET A 147 -6.99 -16.63 -4.08
CA MET A 147 -7.59 -16.85 -2.77
C MET A 147 -8.18 -18.25 -2.84
N ILE A 148 -7.76 -19.14 -1.95
CA ILE A 148 -8.53 -20.36 -1.70
C ILE A 148 -9.93 -19.88 -1.28
N SER A 149 -10.83 -19.85 -2.25
CA SER A 149 -12.24 -19.64 -2.01
C SER A 149 -12.67 -20.86 -1.23
N ILE A 150 -13.18 -20.66 -0.02
CA ILE A 150 -13.89 -21.73 0.68
C ILE A 150 -15.12 -21.98 -0.20
N GLU A 151 -15.04 -22.97 -1.09
CA GLU A 151 -16.20 -23.43 -1.83
C GLU A 151 -17.28 -23.76 -0.81
N THR A 152 -18.37 -23.02 -0.87
CA THR A 152 -19.61 -23.45 -0.23
C THR A 152 -20.02 -24.71 -0.98
N PRO A 153 -20.10 -25.88 -0.33
CA PRO A 153 -20.44 -27.12 -1.02
C PRO A 153 -21.83 -26.97 -1.66
N PRO A 154 -22.05 -27.53 -2.88
CA PRO A 154 -23.35 -27.47 -3.52
C PRO A 154 -24.40 -28.12 -2.61
N ILE A 155 -25.43 -27.34 -2.24
CA ILE A 155 -26.62 -27.83 -1.54
C ILE A 155 -27.35 -28.77 -2.51
N ASN A 156 -27.07 -30.07 -2.42
CA ASN A 156 -27.89 -31.11 -3.03
C ASN A 156 -28.99 -31.50 -2.03
N PRO A 157 -30.29 -31.42 -2.40
CA PRO A 157 -31.38 -31.79 -1.52
C PRO A 157 -31.52 -33.32 -1.47
N ASN A 158 -30.69 -34.00 -0.67
CA ASN A 158 -31.07 -35.30 -0.12
C ASN A 158 -30.29 -35.61 1.18
N PRO A 159 -30.93 -36.15 2.23
CA PRO A 159 -30.37 -36.18 3.57
C PRO A 159 -29.41 -37.38 3.80
N ALA A 160 -28.21 -37.04 4.25
CA ALA A 160 -27.30 -37.67 5.24
C ALA A 160 -27.26 -39.22 5.41
N PRO A 161 -26.07 -39.81 5.66
CA PRO A 161 -25.32 -39.54 6.89
C PRO A 161 -23.82 -39.23 6.67
N ALA A 162 -23.39 -38.07 7.17
CA ALA A 162 -21.98 -37.76 7.39
C ALA A 162 -21.56 -38.19 8.81
N THR A 163 -20.24 -38.24 9.03
CA THR A 163 -19.49 -38.03 10.29
C THR A 163 -18.68 -39.25 10.76
N GLN A 164 -17.47 -39.43 10.20
CA GLN A 164 -16.38 -40.13 10.90
C GLN A 164 -15.00 -39.46 10.76
N ASN A 165 -14.75 -38.61 9.75
CA ASN A 165 -13.37 -38.19 9.47
C ASN A 165 -12.89 -36.90 10.17
N LYS A 166 -13.76 -36.10 10.81
CA LYS A 166 -13.33 -34.93 11.61
C LYS A 166 -13.24 -35.21 13.11
N GLU A 167 -13.86 -36.29 13.58
CA GLU A 167 -13.81 -36.67 14.99
C GLU A 167 -12.53 -37.45 15.31
N ASN A 168 -12.02 -38.22 14.35
CA ASN A 168 -10.77 -38.97 14.50
C ASN A 168 -9.56 -38.03 14.56
N GLU A 169 -9.52 -36.99 13.71
CA GLU A 169 -8.43 -36.00 13.71
C GLU A 169 -8.42 -35.14 14.99
N LYS A 170 -9.60 -34.85 15.55
CA LYS A 170 -9.74 -34.19 16.86
C LYS A 170 -9.31 -35.09 18.03
N LYS A 171 -9.59 -36.40 17.94
CA LYS A 171 -9.17 -37.39 18.96
C LYS A 171 -7.65 -37.57 18.96
N ASP A 172 -7.02 -37.64 17.79
CA ASP A 172 -5.56 -37.77 17.67
C ASP A 172 -4.83 -36.53 18.20
N LEU A 173 -5.36 -35.33 17.99
CA LEU A 173 -4.81 -34.09 18.56
C LEU A 173 -4.97 -34.02 20.08
N LEU A 174 -6.09 -34.49 20.63
CA LEU A 174 -6.33 -34.51 22.08
C LEU A 174 -5.43 -35.52 22.80
N GLU A 175 -5.16 -36.66 22.17
CA GLU A 175 -4.31 -37.72 22.72
C GLU A 175 -2.81 -37.36 22.65
N SER A 176 -2.41 -36.67 21.57
CA SER A 176 -1.10 -36.02 21.46
C SER A 176 -0.85 -35.01 22.58
N LEU A 177 -1.83 -34.18 22.92
CA LEU A 177 -1.71 -33.15 23.96
C LEU A 177 -1.68 -33.75 25.38
N ALA A 178 -2.45 -34.81 25.64
CA ALA A 178 -2.46 -35.51 26.92
C ALA A 178 -1.10 -36.13 27.27
N LYS A 179 -0.39 -36.63 26.26
CA LYS A 179 0.92 -37.26 26.41
C LYS A 179 2.06 -36.28 26.68
N GLU A 180 1.94 -35.04 26.20
CA GLU A 180 2.94 -33.98 26.41
C GLU A 180 2.78 -33.28 27.78
N VAL A 181 1.56 -33.23 28.31
CA VAL A 181 1.24 -32.56 29.59
C VAL A 181 1.18 -33.55 30.77
N GLY A 182 1.25 -34.86 30.50
CA GLY A 182 1.24 -35.90 31.55
C GLY A 182 -0.09 -35.99 32.29
N ALA A 183 -1.21 -35.84 31.59
CA ALA A 183 -2.55 -35.92 32.16
C ALA A 183 -3.21 -37.27 31.83
N ASP A 184 -3.76 -37.95 32.84
CA ASP A 184 -4.32 -39.31 32.70
C ASP A 184 -5.70 -39.34 32.00
N SER A 185 -6.31 -38.18 31.72
CA SER A 185 -7.58 -38.12 30.96
C SER A 185 -7.81 -36.80 30.23
N ALA A 186 -8.26 -36.88 28.97
CA ALA A 186 -8.68 -35.73 28.17
C ALA A 186 -9.85 -34.91 28.79
N LYS A 187 -10.63 -35.51 29.71
CA LYS A 187 -11.64 -34.78 30.49
C LYS A 187 -11.02 -33.80 31.48
N GLU A 188 -9.88 -34.15 32.07
CA GLU A 188 -9.19 -33.33 33.06
C GLU A 188 -8.50 -32.12 32.39
N LEU A 189 -7.97 -32.31 31.18
CA LEU A 189 -7.44 -31.21 30.35
C LEU A 189 -8.51 -30.21 29.93
N LEU A 190 -9.72 -30.67 29.60
CA LEU A 190 -10.84 -29.79 29.26
C LEU A 190 -11.32 -28.98 30.47
N GLU A 191 -11.24 -29.55 31.68
CA GLU A 191 -11.57 -28.87 32.93
C GLU A 191 -10.54 -27.77 33.26
N ILE A 192 -9.24 -28.09 33.16
CA ILE A 192 -8.14 -27.13 33.42
C ILE A 192 -8.13 -25.98 32.40
N LEU A 193 -8.39 -26.28 31.12
CA LEU A 193 -8.45 -25.24 30.08
C LEU A 193 -9.67 -24.33 30.25
N ARG A 194 -10.81 -24.85 30.71
CA ARG A 194 -11.99 -24.02 31.05
C ARG A 194 -11.70 -23.10 32.23
N GLN A 195 -11.09 -23.62 33.30
CA GLN A 195 -10.69 -22.83 34.47
C GLN A 195 -9.73 -21.67 34.13
N LYS A 196 -8.74 -21.91 33.26
CA LYS A 196 -7.79 -20.87 32.83
C LYS A 196 -8.38 -19.83 31.88
N VAL A 197 -9.45 -20.17 31.16
CA VAL A 197 -10.16 -19.23 30.27
C VAL A 197 -11.09 -18.32 31.08
N ASP A 198 -11.68 -18.81 32.17
CA ASP A 198 -12.53 -18.01 33.06
C ASP A 198 -11.72 -17.02 33.91
N GLU A 199 -10.49 -17.37 34.31
CA GLU A 199 -9.58 -16.49 35.05
C GLU A 199 -9.09 -15.29 34.21
N LYS A 200 -9.09 -15.42 32.87
CA LYS A 200 -8.68 -14.34 31.95
C LYS A 200 -9.83 -13.41 31.54
N ASN A 201 -11.08 -13.83 31.75
CA ASN A 201 -12.29 -13.10 31.30
C ASN A 201 -13.05 -12.38 32.43
N ASN A 202 -12.68 -12.59 33.70
CA ASN A 202 -13.23 -11.85 34.84
C ASN A 202 -12.15 -11.55 35.88
N PRO A 203 -11.52 -10.35 35.89
CA PRO A 203 -10.83 -9.91 37.09
C PRO A 203 -11.88 -9.73 38.20
N ALA A 204 -11.63 -10.37 39.35
CA ALA A 204 -12.51 -10.27 40.52
C ALA A 204 -12.83 -8.80 40.88
N PRO A 205 -14.05 -8.52 41.38
CA PRO A 205 -14.46 -7.16 41.68
C PRO A 205 -13.67 -6.61 42.87
N SER A 206 -13.08 -5.43 42.68
CA SER A 206 -12.53 -4.64 43.78
C SER A 206 -13.68 -4.23 44.74
N PRO A 207 -13.53 -4.38 46.06
CA PRO A 207 -14.52 -3.90 47.00
C PRO A 207 -14.46 -2.38 47.10
N ALA A 208 -15.56 -1.72 46.72
CA ALA A 208 -15.79 -0.32 47.03
C ALA A 208 -16.35 -0.18 48.46
N SER A 209 -15.73 0.70 49.25
CA SER A 209 -16.40 1.82 49.95
C SER A 209 -15.51 2.35 51.07
N THR A 210 -15.21 3.65 51.09
CA THR A 210 -15.68 4.59 52.14
C THR A 210 -15.32 6.03 51.72
N ALA A 211 -16.30 6.94 51.83
CA ALA A 211 -16.24 8.40 51.59
C ALA A 211 -15.24 9.11 52.56
N ALA A 212 -14.76 10.35 52.41
CA ALA A 212 -15.30 11.61 51.86
C ALA A 212 -14.13 12.64 51.64
N PRO A 213 -14.32 13.98 51.63
CA PRO A 213 -14.49 14.81 50.42
C PRO A 213 -13.44 15.95 50.29
N THR A 214 -12.92 16.30 49.10
CA THR A 214 -12.31 17.65 48.92
C THR A 214 -12.12 18.11 47.46
N LYS A 215 -12.82 19.20 47.12
CA LYS A 215 -12.44 20.35 46.25
C LYS A 215 -12.06 20.12 44.78
N THR A 216 -13.02 20.52 43.95
CA THR A 216 -12.94 21.32 42.71
C THR A 216 -11.54 21.72 42.22
N ALA A 217 -11.19 21.28 41.01
CA ALA A 217 -10.05 21.79 40.24
C ALA A 217 -10.45 22.08 38.77
N ASP A 218 -11.62 22.67 38.57
CA ASP A 218 -11.90 23.47 37.38
C ASP A 218 -11.47 24.91 37.68
N GLN A 219 -10.17 25.21 37.49
CA GLN A 219 -9.60 26.55 37.35
C GLN A 219 -8.07 26.48 37.28
N LYS A 220 -7.51 26.09 36.12
CA LYS A 220 -6.12 26.47 35.76
C LYS A 220 -5.80 26.39 34.27
N ILE A 221 -6.74 26.83 33.43
CA ILE A 221 -6.46 27.15 32.02
C ILE A 221 -6.97 28.57 31.76
N ASP A 222 -6.36 29.57 32.39
CA ASP A 222 -6.49 30.96 31.92
C ASP A 222 -5.32 31.89 32.33
N GLU A 223 -4.18 31.33 32.74
CA GLU A 223 -3.07 32.13 33.26
C GLU A 223 -1.73 31.92 32.52
N LEU A 224 -1.78 31.77 31.19
CA LEU A 224 -0.57 31.78 30.33
C LEU A 224 -0.65 32.75 29.14
N LYS A 225 -1.64 33.66 29.09
CA LYS A 225 -1.77 34.68 28.02
C LYS A 225 -1.51 36.14 28.45
N LYS A 226 -1.05 36.37 29.68
CA LYS A 226 -0.55 37.68 30.11
C LYS A 226 0.92 37.54 30.46
N ASN A 227 1.80 37.86 29.52
CA ASN A 227 2.98 38.67 29.77
C ASN A 227 3.75 38.96 28.47
N HIS A 228 3.64 40.22 28.06
CA HIS A 228 4.56 41.02 27.23
C HIS A 228 4.38 41.06 25.70
N PRO A 229 4.65 42.24 25.08
CA PRO A 229 3.79 42.86 24.10
C PRO A 229 4.48 43.15 22.75
N ASP A 230 3.66 43.69 21.85
CA ASP A 230 3.93 44.23 20.53
C ASP A 230 5.30 44.91 20.33
N THR A 231 5.91 44.64 19.18
CA THR A 231 6.42 45.72 18.33
C THR A 231 6.03 45.49 16.89
N ALA A 232 5.42 46.53 16.33
CA ALA A 232 4.78 46.56 15.04
C ALA A 232 5.71 47.06 13.92
N LYS A 233 5.24 46.81 12.69
CA LYS A 233 5.27 47.68 11.48
C LYS A 233 6.30 47.44 10.37
N LYS A 234 5.69 47.44 9.17
CA LYS A 234 6.16 47.89 7.83
C LYS A 234 7.08 46.89 7.09
N ASN A 235 7.00 46.69 5.78
CA ASN A 235 6.42 47.50 4.70
C ASN A 235 6.25 46.71 3.39
N ARG A 236 5.23 47.14 2.62
CA ARG A 236 5.04 47.23 1.16
C ARG A 236 6.09 46.67 0.15
N ASN A 237 5.53 46.08 -0.90
CA ASN A 237 5.84 46.17 -2.34
C ASN A 237 7.28 45.90 -2.85
N GLY A 238 7.40 44.98 -3.81
CA GLY A 238 8.62 44.86 -4.61
C GLY A 238 8.57 43.85 -5.75
N ARG A 239 7.74 44.11 -6.76
CA ARG A 239 7.82 43.49 -8.10
C ARG A 239 9.18 43.83 -8.73
N LYS A 240 10.04 42.84 -9.03
CA LYS A 240 11.09 42.96 -10.06
C LYS A 240 11.27 41.67 -10.85
N LYS A 241 11.11 41.81 -12.16
CA LYS A 241 11.59 40.91 -13.22
C LYS A 241 13.13 40.95 -13.27
N SER A 242 13.75 39.83 -13.62
CA SER A 242 15.09 39.68 -14.21
C SER A 242 15.02 38.36 -14.99
N GLN A 243 14.94 38.25 -16.31
CA GLN A 243 15.77 38.74 -17.43
C GLN A 243 17.25 38.31 -17.41
N TYR A 244 17.51 37.29 -18.23
CA TYR A 244 18.70 37.03 -19.06
C TYR A 244 20.04 36.62 -18.42
N PHE A 245 20.92 36.17 -19.33
CA PHE A 245 22.22 35.49 -19.22
C PHE A 245 22.11 33.97 -19.02
N GLY A 246 22.61 33.12 -19.91
CA GLY A 246 23.39 33.26 -21.14
C GLY A 246 23.85 31.86 -21.54
#